data_AF-A0A165HNQ6-F1
#
_entry.id   AF-A0A165HNQ6-F1
#
_cell.length_a   1.000
_cell.length_b   1.000
_cell.length_c   1.000
_cell.angle_alpha   90.00
_cell.angle_beta   90.00
_cell.angle_gamma   90.00
#
_symmetry.space_group_name_H-M   'P 1'
#
loop_
_entity.id
_entity.type
_entity.pdbx_description
1 polymer ?
#
loop_
_entity_poly.entity_id
_entity_poly.type
_entity_poly.pdbx_seq_one_letter_code
_entity_poly.pdbx_strand_id
1 'polypeptide(L)'
;EVSTMEVSHAVIGGREFQRLTHLDGRLVEVLRRGDEVVCLHPNGTLTRINRKQAGPLGLGERIAHDVPEQYNILVDGDGRVAGRAATRMRVAPLDTHRYGYRLWLDNESNLLLKSEVVDGSGVALERVEFVTLTLAAPLTEQDFSIPETVKESDLTQLADSHPSHQLSVEAQWMPAGFTSVDQDWRQGGSDREPVAAQGYSDG
;
A
#
# COMPACT_ATOMS: atom_id res chain seq x y z
N GLU A 1 16.60 10.03 -2.72
CA GLU A 1 15.83 11.04 -1.98
C GLU A 1 15.24 10.35 -0.75
N VAL A 2 15.08 11.06 0.37
CA VAL A 2 14.50 10.50 1.60
C VAL A 2 13.24 11.30 1.89
N SER A 3 12.14 10.60 2.16
CA SER A 3 10.89 11.19 2.64
C SER A 3 10.54 10.61 4.00
N THR A 4 9.91 11.42 4.84
CA THR A 4 9.54 11.10 6.21
C THR A 4 8.02 11.09 6.34
N MET A 5 7.52 10.12 7.10
CA MET A 5 6.10 9.91 7.30
C MET A 5 5.83 9.58 8.77
N GLU A 6 4.64 9.95 9.24
CA GLU A 6 4.08 9.49 10.50
C GLU A 6 2.92 8.54 10.22
N VAL A 7 2.82 7.48 11.01
CA VAL A 7 1.72 6.53 10.96
C VAL A 7 1.14 6.36 12.35
N SER A 8 -0.14 6.67 12.49
CA SER A 8 -0.96 6.34 13.66
C SER A 8 -1.89 5.19 13.30
N HIS A 9 -1.97 4.16 14.15
CA HIS A 9 -2.82 3.00 13.95
C HIS A 9 -3.48 2.60 15.26
N ALA A 10 -4.77 2.30 15.21
CA ALA A 10 -5.54 1.82 16.35
C ALA A 10 -6.66 0.89 15.93
N VAL A 11 -7.02 -0.04 16.81
CA VAL A 11 -8.26 -0.82 16.70
C VAL A 11 -9.19 -0.37 17.83
N ILE A 12 -10.26 0.33 17.49
CA ILE A 12 -11.20 0.94 18.45
C ILE A 12 -12.58 0.33 18.20
N GLY A 13 -13.16 -0.31 19.23
CA GLY A 13 -14.47 -0.97 19.10
C GLY A 13 -14.51 -2.07 18.02
N GLY A 14 -13.37 -2.71 17.71
CA GLY A 14 -13.26 -3.72 16.65
C GLY A 14 -13.13 -3.16 15.22
N ARG A 15 -13.09 -1.83 15.05
CA ARG A 15 -12.86 -1.17 13.77
C ARG A 15 -11.42 -0.67 13.69
N GLU A 16 -10.78 -0.88 12.55
CA GLU A 16 -9.43 -0.39 12.28
C GLU A 16 -9.45 1.10 11.93
N PHE A 17 -8.50 1.83 12.49
CA PHE A 17 -8.24 3.23 12.18
C PHE A 17 -6.76 3.41 11.87
N GLN A 18 -6.47 4.15 10.80
CA GLN A 18 -5.11 4.49 10.41
C GLN A 18 -5.05 5.92 9.90
N ARG A 19 -3.97 6.64 10.22
CA ARG A 19 -3.63 7.93 9.60
C ARG A 19 -2.18 7.89 9.20
N LEU A 20 -1.91 8.16 7.93
CA LEU A 20 -0.58 8.29 7.38
C LEU A 20 -0.39 9.72 6.91
N THR A 21 0.66 10.38 7.39
CA THR A 21 0.93 11.81 7.15
C THR A 21 2.35 11.96 6.63
N HIS A 22 2.52 12.61 5.49
CA HIS A 22 3.85 13.06 5.05
C HIS A 22 4.36 14.18 5.96
N LEU A 23 5.56 14.00 6.51
CA LEU A 23 6.23 14.99 7.38
C LEU A 23 7.17 15.92 6.61
N ASP A 24 7.44 15.61 5.34
CA ASP A 24 8.19 16.46 4.42
C ASP A 24 7.51 16.57 3.05
N GLY A 25 7.96 17.55 2.27
CA GLY A 25 7.43 17.81 0.94
C GLY A 25 5.99 18.33 0.97
N ARG A 26 5.14 17.79 0.07
CA ARG A 26 3.73 18.20 -0.03
C ARG A 26 2.93 17.38 0.98
N LEU A 27 2.24 18.06 1.90
CA LEU A 27 1.39 17.43 2.89
C LEU A 27 0.25 16.68 2.21
N VAL A 28 0.38 15.35 2.22
CA VAL A 28 -0.68 14.41 1.84
C VAL A 28 -0.98 13.60 3.09
N GLU A 29 -2.26 13.48 3.42
CA GLU A 29 -2.72 12.63 4.50
C GLU A 29 -3.65 11.55 3.96
N VAL A 30 -3.47 10.33 4.42
CA VAL A 30 -4.34 9.20 4.10
C VAL A 30 -4.93 8.69 5.40
N LEU A 31 -6.25 8.83 5.55
CA LEU A 31 -7.00 8.29 6.69
C LEU A 31 -7.74 7.02 6.27
N ARG A 32 -7.69 5.99 7.10
CA ARG A 32 -8.53 4.80 7.02
C ARG A 32 -9.41 4.74 8.26
N ARG A 33 -10.71 4.52 8.07
CA ARG A 33 -11.71 4.32 9.12
C ARG A 33 -12.55 3.10 8.72
N GLY A 34 -12.12 1.89 9.10
CA GLY A 34 -12.66 0.64 8.56
C GLY A 34 -12.49 0.57 7.03
N ASP A 35 -13.61 0.46 6.32
CA ASP A 35 -13.64 0.35 4.85
C ASP A 35 -13.55 1.71 4.11
N GLU A 36 -13.65 2.82 4.84
CA GLU A 36 -13.52 4.17 4.29
C GLU A 36 -12.04 4.58 4.25
N VAL A 37 -11.53 4.91 3.07
CA VAL A 37 -10.22 5.55 2.89
C VAL A 37 -10.43 6.97 2.37
N VAL A 38 -9.79 7.95 3.02
CA VAL A 38 -9.86 9.36 2.66
C VAL A 38 -8.46 9.89 2.42
N CYS A 39 -8.20 10.37 1.21
CA CYS A 39 -6.97 11.07 0.87
C CYS A 39 -7.22 12.57 0.95
N LEU A 40 -6.53 13.27 1.84
CA LEU A 40 -6.50 14.72 1.92
C LEU A 40 -5.38 15.26 1.04
N HIS A 41 -5.75 16.10 0.08
CA HIS A 41 -4.82 16.65 -0.90
C HIS A 41 -4.27 18.00 -0.45
N PRO A 42 -3.06 18.39 -0.88
CA PRO A 42 -2.44 19.67 -0.51
C PRO A 42 -3.24 20.93 -0.91
N ASN A 43 -4.16 20.79 -1.88
CA ASN A 43 -5.02 21.87 -2.38
C ASN A 43 -6.32 22.03 -1.54
N GLY A 44 -6.48 21.30 -0.44
CA GLY A 44 -7.69 21.34 0.40
C GLY A 44 -8.89 20.63 -0.21
N THR A 45 -8.67 19.70 -1.16
CA THR A 45 -9.70 18.74 -1.61
C THR A 45 -9.47 17.38 -0.97
N LEU A 46 -10.50 16.53 -0.97
CA LEU A 46 -10.36 15.13 -0.59
C LEU A 46 -10.89 14.22 -1.67
N THR A 47 -10.40 12.99 -1.64
CA THR A 47 -10.95 11.88 -2.41
C THR A 47 -11.32 10.79 -1.42
N ARG A 48 -12.57 10.34 -1.46
CA ARG A 48 -13.03 9.15 -0.71
C ARG A 48 -12.97 7.93 -1.61
N ILE A 49 -12.44 6.85 -1.05
CA ILE A 49 -12.35 5.56 -1.71
C ILE A 49 -12.98 4.54 -0.76
N ASN A 50 -14.11 3.97 -1.16
CA ASN A 50 -14.69 2.82 -0.47
C ASN A 50 -13.93 1.57 -0.92
N ARG A 51 -12.86 1.21 -0.20
CA ARG A 51 -12.03 0.05 -0.53
C ARG A 51 -12.06 -0.95 0.62
N LYS A 52 -12.65 -2.12 0.33
CA LYS A 52 -12.66 -3.28 1.24
C LYS A 52 -11.27 -3.91 1.47
N GLN A 53 -10.24 -3.54 0.70
CA GLN A 53 -8.91 -4.14 0.80
C GLN A 53 -7.75 -3.13 0.68
N ALA A 54 -6.72 -3.41 1.50
CA ALA A 54 -5.37 -2.87 1.60
C ALA A 54 -5.21 -1.35 1.74
N GLY A 55 -4.69 -0.92 2.90
CA GLY A 55 -4.18 0.43 3.14
C GLY A 55 -2.80 0.65 2.50
N PRO A 56 -2.25 1.88 2.60
CA PRO A 56 -0.94 2.22 2.04
C PRO A 56 0.23 1.38 2.61
N LEU A 57 0.02 0.64 3.71
CA LEU A 57 1.01 -0.25 4.34
C LEU A 57 0.70 -1.74 4.16
N GLY A 58 -0.12 -2.11 3.17
CA GLY A 58 -0.61 -3.47 2.95
C GLY A 58 0.45 -4.53 2.63
N LEU A 59 1.76 -4.24 2.64
CA LEU A 59 2.80 -5.24 2.41
C LEU A 59 2.72 -6.39 3.45
N GLY A 60 2.38 -6.06 4.71
CA GLY A 60 2.16 -7.07 5.74
C GLY A 60 0.96 -7.97 5.45
N GLU A 61 -0.19 -7.37 5.09
CA GLU A 61 -1.41 -8.12 4.74
C GLU A 61 -1.23 -8.97 3.48
N ARG A 62 -0.48 -8.46 2.49
CA ARG A 62 -0.14 -9.15 1.23
C ARG A 62 0.72 -10.39 1.45
N ILE A 63 1.62 -10.38 2.42
CA ILE A 63 2.51 -11.52 2.72
C ILE A 63 1.89 -12.48 3.75
N ALA A 64 0.94 -12.02 4.59
CA ALA A 64 0.44 -12.77 5.73
C ALA A 64 -0.53 -13.92 5.40
N HIS A 65 -1.19 -13.90 4.25
CA HIS A 65 -2.26 -14.87 3.95
C HIS A 65 -1.76 -16.11 3.20
N ASP A 66 -0.86 -15.94 2.23
CA ASP A 66 -0.11 -17.04 1.60
C ASP A 66 1.18 -16.46 1.00
N VAL A 67 2.30 -17.15 1.19
CA VAL A 67 3.51 -16.85 0.44
C VAL A 67 3.26 -17.35 -0.98
N PRO A 68 3.29 -16.49 -2.02
CA PRO A 68 3.07 -16.97 -3.37
C PRO A 68 4.11 -18.04 -3.70
N GLU A 69 3.70 -19.10 -4.40
CA GLU A 69 4.57 -20.24 -4.75
C GLU A 69 5.83 -19.82 -5.51
N GLN A 70 5.86 -18.60 -6.02
CA GLN A 70 6.97 -18.01 -6.77
C GLN A 70 8.01 -17.30 -5.88
N TYR A 71 7.87 -17.39 -4.56
CA TYR A 71 8.85 -16.89 -3.59
C TYR A 71 9.27 -17.96 -2.59
N ASN A 72 10.55 -17.93 -2.24
CA ASN A 72 11.08 -18.61 -1.06
C ASN A 72 11.27 -17.61 0.08
N ILE A 73 10.82 -17.98 1.27
CA ILE A 73 11.09 -17.22 2.49
C ILE A 73 12.18 -17.90 3.30
N LEU A 74 13.18 -17.10 3.68
CA LEU A 74 14.33 -17.54 4.46
C LEU A 74 14.50 -16.62 5.67
N VAL A 75 14.73 -17.20 6.84
CA VAL A 75 15.24 -16.44 7.99
C VAL A 75 16.71 -16.14 7.73
N ASP A 76 17.03 -14.86 7.68
CA ASP A 76 18.35 -14.32 7.30
C ASP A 76 19.08 -13.74 8.54
N GLY A 77 18.79 -14.27 9.73
CA GLY A 77 19.42 -13.93 11.00
C GLY A 77 18.74 -12.80 11.79
N ASP A 78 19.46 -12.26 12.77
CA ASP A 78 18.96 -11.21 13.66
C ASP A 78 19.31 -9.80 13.15
N GLY A 79 18.57 -8.81 13.64
CA GLY A 79 18.76 -7.40 13.34
C GLY A 79 18.24 -6.49 14.45
N ARG A 80 18.40 -5.18 14.22
CA ARG A 80 17.87 -4.13 15.11
C ARG A 80 17.35 -2.97 14.29
N VAL A 81 16.13 -2.53 14.55
CA VAL A 81 15.48 -1.38 13.89
C VAL A 81 14.72 -0.57 14.93
N ALA A 82 14.78 0.76 14.87
CA ALA A 82 14.19 1.67 15.86
C ALA A 82 14.56 1.32 17.32
N GLY A 83 15.76 0.79 17.56
CA GLY A 83 16.23 0.32 18.88
C GLY A 83 15.72 -1.06 19.31
N ARG A 84 14.82 -1.69 18.54
CA ARG A 84 14.15 -2.96 18.88
C ARG A 84 14.82 -4.15 18.21
N ALA A 85 14.85 -5.29 18.90
CA ALA A 85 15.39 -6.53 18.34
C ALA A 85 14.43 -7.08 17.28
N ALA A 86 14.97 -7.45 16.12
CA ALA A 86 14.17 -7.89 15.00
C ALA A 86 14.75 -9.14 14.34
N THR A 87 13.90 -9.98 13.78
CA THR A 87 14.30 -11.10 12.93
C THR A 87 14.33 -10.62 11.49
N ARG A 88 15.46 -10.81 10.82
CA ARG A 88 15.62 -10.52 9.40
C ARG A 88 15.10 -11.69 8.59
N MET A 89 14.26 -11.41 7.60
CA MET A 89 13.74 -12.38 6.65
C MET A 89 14.02 -11.92 5.23
N ARG A 90 14.24 -12.87 4.34
CA ARG A 90 14.42 -12.65 2.91
C ARG A 90 13.30 -13.35 2.16
N VAL A 91 12.63 -12.63 1.30
CA VAL A 91 11.63 -13.15 0.35
C VAL A 91 12.31 -13.11 -1.02
N ALA A 92 12.80 -14.26 -1.46
CA ALA A 92 13.59 -14.38 -2.69
C ALA A 92 12.71 -14.95 -3.82
N PRO A 93 12.63 -14.29 -4.99
CA PRO A 93 11.85 -14.80 -6.09
C PRO A 93 12.48 -16.05 -6.69
N LEU A 94 11.65 -16.95 -7.19
CA LEU A 94 12.05 -18.19 -7.88
C LEU A 94 12.25 -18.00 -9.39
N ASP A 95 11.90 -16.83 -9.90
CA ASP A 95 12.09 -16.42 -11.29
C ASP A 95 12.70 -15.01 -11.39
N THR A 96 12.90 -14.54 -12.61
CA THR A 96 13.51 -13.24 -12.91
C THR A 96 12.47 -12.16 -13.25
N HIS A 97 11.19 -12.40 -13.00
CA HIS A 97 10.11 -11.50 -13.43
C HIS A 97 9.61 -10.58 -12.32
N ARG A 98 10.18 -10.69 -11.12
CA ARG A 98 9.71 -9.99 -9.92
C ARG A 98 10.87 -9.62 -9.00
N TYR A 99 10.62 -8.67 -8.11
CA TYR A 99 11.59 -8.21 -7.11
C TYR A 99 11.57 -9.08 -5.86
N GLY A 100 12.71 -9.15 -5.15
CA GLY A 100 12.74 -9.74 -3.82
C GLY A 100 12.48 -8.71 -2.73
N TYR A 101 12.36 -9.20 -1.49
CA TYR A 101 12.24 -8.36 -0.31
C TYR A 101 13.23 -8.76 0.78
N ARG A 102 13.71 -7.77 1.53
CA ARG A 102 14.32 -7.98 2.85
C ARG A 102 13.42 -7.33 3.90
N LEU A 103 13.06 -8.09 4.92
CA LEU A 103 12.08 -7.73 5.93
C LEU A 103 12.72 -7.84 7.31
N TRP A 104 12.36 -6.94 8.23
CA TRP A 104 12.77 -7.00 9.62
C TRP A 104 11.53 -6.96 10.51
N LEU A 105 11.19 -8.09 11.13
CA LEU A 105 10.04 -8.21 12.00
C LEU A 105 10.46 -8.05 13.46
N ASP A 106 9.75 -7.19 14.19
CA ASP A 106 9.97 -6.98 15.63
C ASP A 106 9.73 -8.27 16.41
N ASN A 107 10.68 -8.68 17.25
CA ASN A 107 10.57 -9.94 17.98
C ASN A 107 9.50 -9.92 19.09
N GLU A 108 9.09 -8.72 19.54
CA GLU A 108 8.10 -8.56 20.61
C GLU A 108 6.68 -8.36 20.06
N SER A 109 6.50 -7.45 19.10
CA SER A 109 5.19 -7.07 18.56
C SER A 109 4.84 -7.78 17.24
N ASN A 110 5.80 -8.43 16.59
CA ASN A 110 5.69 -9.00 15.25
C ASN A 110 5.40 -7.98 14.13
N LEU A 111 5.56 -6.68 14.42
CA LEU A 111 5.41 -5.63 13.41
C LEU A 111 6.59 -5.62 12.44
N LEU A 112 6.32 -5.36 11.16
CA LEU A 112 7.36 -5.13 10.16
C LEU A 112 7.99 -3.75 10.38
N LEU A 113 9.20 -3.73 10.96
CA LEU A 113 9.91 -2.49 11.30
C LEU A 113 10.67 -1.89 10.13
N LYS A 114 11.08 -2.72 9.17
CA LYS A 114 11.78 -2.30 7.96
C LYS A 114 11.48 -3.26 6.82
N SER A 115 11.32 -2.69 5.63
CA SER A 115 11.26 -3.42 4.37
C SER A 115 12.21 -2.80 3.36
N GLU A 116 12.78 -3.66 2.53
CA GLU A 116 13.52 -3.24 1.35
C GLU A 116 13.07 -4.06 0.15
N VAL A 117 12.82 -3.37 -0.97
CA VAL A 117 12.64 -4.01 -2.27
C VAL A 117 14.03 -4.20 -2.88
N VAL A 118 14.34 -5.40 -3.35
CA VAL A 118 15.63 -5.74 -3.95
C VAL A 118 15.49 -6.24 -5.38
N ASP A 119 16.41 -5.83 -6.23
CA ASP A 119 16.49 -6.35 -7.60
C ASP A 119 17.16 -7.74 -7.67
N GLY A 120 17.21 -8.31 -8.88
CA GLY A 120 17.82 -9.62 -9.13
C GLY A 120 19.33 -9.68 -8.87
N SER A 121 20.01 -8.54 -8.72
CA SER A 121 21.41 -8.44 -8.30
C SER A 121 21.59 -8.32 -6.78
N GLY A 122 20.49 -8.13 -6.04
CA GLY A 122 20.46 -7.94 -4.60
C GLY A 122 20.62 -6.48 -4.14
N VAL A 123 20.57 -5.52 -5.06
CA VAL A 123 20.62 -4.09 -4.77
C VAL A 123 19.27 -3.62 -4.25
N ALA A 124 19.26 -2.82 -3.19
CA ALA A 124 18.04 -2.21 -2.67
C ALA A 124 17.56 -1.10 -3.61
N LEU A 125 16.34 -1.24 -4.12
CA LEU A 125 15.66 -0.23 -4.94
C LEU A 125 14.86 0.74 -4.09
N GLU A 126 14.22 0.23 -3.04
CA GLU A 126 13.39 0.99 -2.11
C GLU A 126 13.66 0.51 -0.68
N ARG A 127 13.57 1.44 0.27
CA ARG A 127 13.66 1.15 1.70
C ARG A 127 12.60 1.96 2.45
N VAL A 128 11.83 1.27 3.28
CA VAL A 128 10.95 1.88 4.28
C VAL A 128 11.38 1.35 5.64
N GLU A 129 11.64 2.24 6.60
CA GLU A 129 12.04 1.84 7.94
C GLU A 129 11.48 2.79 9.01
N PHE A 130 11.06 2.23 10.13
CA PHE A 130 10.71 3.02 11.31
C PHE A 130 11.97 3.59 11.95
N VAL A 131 11.94 4.90 12.21
CA VAL A 131 12.96 5.59 13.02
C VAL A 131 12.59 5.55 14.49
N THR A 132 11.30 5.65 14.79
CA THR A 132 10.70 5.56 16.13
C THR A 132 9.42 4.73 16.06
N LEU A 133 9.06 4.06 17.17
CA LEU A 133 7.82 3.29 17.29
C LEU A 133 7.31 3.38 18.73
N THR A 134 6.08 3.84 18.88
CA THR A 134 5.37 3.85 20.17
C THR A 134 4.22 2.85 20.10
N LEU A 135 4.31 1.79 20.90
CA LEU A 135 3.25 0.79 21.01
C LEU A 135 2.23 1.22 22.08
N ALA A 136 0.97 0.84 21.90
CA ALA A 136 -0.12 1.12 22.83
C ALA A 136 -0.28 2.62 23.19
N ALA A 137 -0.09 3.50 22.19
CA ALA A 137 -0.44 4.90 22.33
C ALA A 137 -1.95 5.05 22.64
N PRO A 138 -2.36 5.98 23.51
CA PRO A 138 -3.75 6.15 23.93
C PRO A 138 -4.57 6.89 22.86
N LEU A 139 -4.65 6.32 21.66
CA LEU A 139 -5.36 6.88 20.51
C LEU A 139 -6.87 6.68 20.65
N THR A 140 -7.62 7.66 20.18
CA THR A 140 -9.08 7.72 20.16
C THR A 140 -9.59 7.97 18.74
N GLU A 141 -10.89 7.83 18.49
CA GLU A 141 -11.45 8.11 17.16
C GLU A 141 -11.21 9.56 16.69
N GLN A 142 -11.00 10.49 17.63
CA GLN A 142 -10.76 11.90 17.33
C GLN A 142 -9.43 12.12 16.60
N ASP A 143 -8.42 11.29 16.86
CA ASP A 143 -7.10 11.33 16.20
C ASP A 143 -7.19 11.01 14.69
N PHE A 144 -8.31 10.38 14.29
CA PHE A 144 -8.63 9.96 12.92
C PHE A 144 -9.82 10.73 12.32
N SER A 145 -10.14 11.91 12.87
CA SER A 145 -11.23 12.75 12.36
C SER A 145 -10.90 13.35 10.99
N ILE A 146 -11.91 13.39 10.12
CA ILE A 146 -11.81 14.03 8.80
C ILE A 146 -12.20 15.51 8.96
N PRO A 147 -11.42 16.48 8.45
CA PRO A 147 -11.77 17.90 8.53
C PRO A 147 -13.09 18.22 7.80
N GLU A 148 -13.92 19.11 8.37
CA GLU A 148 -15.27 19.41 7.84
C GLU A 148 -15.29 20.20 6.51
N THR A 149 -14.20 20.85 6.11
CA THR A 149 -14.23 21.91 5.07
C THR A 149 -13.71 21.48 3.70
N VAL A 150 -13.60 20.19 3.44
CA VAL A 150 -12.82 19.68 2.30
C VAL A 150 -13.75 19.39 1.13
N LYS A 151 -13.59 20.13 0.03
CA LYS A 151 -14.33 19.86 -1.22
C LYS A 151 -13.98 18.46 -1.70
N GLU A 152 -15.00 17.64 -1.95
CA GLU A 152 -14.82 16.30 -2.51
C GLU A 152 -14.54 16.39 -4.01
N SER A 153 -13.53 15.66 -4.47
CA SER A 153 -13.25 15.42 -5.88
C SER A 153 -13.40 13.94 -6.14
N ASP A 154 -14.49 13.58 -6.81
CA ASP A 154 -14.76 12.22 -7.23
C ASP A 154 -13.83 11.79 -8.36
N LEU A 155 -13.45 10.52 -8.36
CA LEU A 155 -12.87 9.87 -9.53
C LEU A 155 -14.04 9.43 -10.43
N THR A 156 -14.22 10.08 -11.57
CA THR A 156 -15.29 9.72 -12.50
C THR A 156 -14.89 8.48 -13.30
N GLN A 157 -15.46 7.33 -12.98
CA GLN A 157 -15.42 6.15 -13.84
C GLN A 157 -16.22 6.42 -15.12
N LEU A 158 -15.76 5.92 -16.26
CA LEU A 158 -16.55 5.99 -17.49
C LEU A 158 -17.83 5.16 -17.31
N ALA A 159 -18.96 5.64 -17.85
CA ALA A 159 -20.19 4.86 -17.83
C ALA A 159 -20.00 3.55 -18.61
N ASP A 160 -20.52 2.44 -18.07
CA ASP A 160 -20.44 1.10 -18.71
C ASP A 160 -21.00 1.05 -20.13
N SER A 161 -21.85 2.02 -20.50
CA SER A 161 -22.42 2.20 -21.83
C SER A 161 -21.47 2.83 -22.86
N HIS A 162 -20.27 3.25 -22.45
CA HIS A 162 -19.33 3.91 -23.35
C HIS A 162 -18.81 2.94 -24.43
N PRO A 163 -18.73 3.34 -25.71
CA PRO A 163 -18.30 2.46 -26.81
C PRO A 163 -16.93 1.79 -26.60
N SER A 164 -16.05 2.41 -25.83
CA SER A 164 -14.73 1.86 -25.48
C SER A 164 -14.82 0.50 -24.76
N HIS A 165 -15.90 0.21 -24.03
CA HIS A 165 -16.12 -1.11 -23.43
C HIS A 165 -16.31 -2.22 -24.46
N GLN A 166 -16.47 -1.91 -25.76
CA GLN A 166 -16.55 -2.89 -26.84
C GLN A 166 -15.17 -3.39 -27.29
N LEU A 167 -14.08 -2.71 -26.92
CA LEU A 167 -12.72 -3.20 -27.16
C LEU A 167 -12.26 -4.08 -25.99
N SER A 168 -11.88 -5.32 -26.29
CA SER A 168 -11.15 -6.18 -25.34
C SER A 168 -9.65 -6.02 -25.56
N VAL A 169 -8.93 -5.70 -24.49
CA VAL A 169 -7.47 -5.71 -24.44
C VAL A 169 -7.09 -6.76 -23.40
N GLU A 170 -6.37 -7.79 -23.80
CA GLU A 170 -5.98 -8.88 -22.90
C GLU A 170 -4.47 -9.13 -23.00
N ALA A 171 -3.83 -9.32 -21.85
CA ALA A 171 -2.44 -9.74 -21.80
C ALA A 171 -2.32 -11.18 -22.30
N GLN A 172 -1.65 -11.40 -23.44
CA GLN A 172 -1.45 -12.75 -23.98
C GLN A 172 -0.41 -13.56 -23.22
N TRP A 173 0.45 -12.90 -22.46
CA TRP A 173 1.45 -13.55 -21.63
C TRP A 173 1.59 -12.80 -20.30
N MET A 174 1.78 -13.57 -19.24
CA MET A 174 2.06 -13.07 -17.90
C MET A 174 3.03 -14.02 -17.18
N PRO A 175 3.86 -13.49 -16.26
CA PRO A 175 4.64 -14.35 -15.39
C PRO A 175 3.73 -15.23 -14.54
N ALA A 176 4.19 -16.43 -14.19
CA ALA A 176 3.44 -17.36 -13.37
C ALA A 176 3.00 -16.72 -12.05
N GLY A 177 1.78 -17.00 -11.59
CA GLY A 177 1.23 -16.46 -10.34
C GLY A 177 0.55 -15.10 -10.47
N PHE A 178 0.82 -14.31 -11.52
CA PHE A 178 0.05 -13.08 -11.75
C PHE A 178 -1.39 -13.40 -12.16
N THR A 179 -2.34 -12.63 -11.62
CA THR A 179 -3.76 -12.69 -11.95
C THR A 179 -4.32 -11.29 -12.13
N SER A 180 -5.40 -11.14 -12.89
CA SER A 180 -6.06 -9.84 -13.07
C SER A 180 -6.85 -9.48 -11.83
N VAL A 181 -6.63 -8.28 -11.28
CA VAL A 181 -7.27 -7.79 -10.05
C VAL A 181 -8.25 -6.65 -10.30
N ASP A 182 -8.08 -5.92 -11.39
CA ASP A 182 -8.94 -4.79 -11.77
C ASP A 182 -8.85 -4.55 -13.28
N GLN A 183 -9.96 -4.18 -13.90
CA GLN A 183 -10.02 -3.77 -15.30
C GLN A 183 -11.11 -2.72 -15.47
N ASP A 184 -10.74 -1.54 -15.95
CA ASP A 184 -11.69 -0.47 -16.22
C ASP A 184 -11.26 0.42 -17.39
N TRP A 185 -12.18 1.30 -17.79
CA TRP A 185 -11.91 2.39 -18.71
C TRP A 185 -11.98 3.70 -17.95
N ARG A 186 -10.96 4.54 -18.12
CA ARG A 186 -10.83 5.83 -17.42
C ARG A 186 -10.64 6.95 -18.42
N GLN A 187 -11.12 8.15 -18.09
CA GLN A 187 -10.94 9.34 -18.91
C GLN A 187 -10.55 10.52 -18.02
N GLY A 188 -9.37 11.10 -18.25
CA GLY A 188 -8.81 12.20 -17.45
C GLY A 188 -9.34 13.59 -17.82
N GLY A 189 -10.61 13.70 -18.23
CA GLY A 189 -11.26 14.90 -18.76
C GLY A 189 -11.95 14.66 -20.12
N SER A 190 -13.04 15.38 -20.40
CA SER A 190 -13.82 15.20 -21.64
C SER A 190 -13.06 15.49 -22.93
N ASP A 191 -11.91 16.15 -22.82
CA ASP A 191 -10.97 16.50 -23.89
C ASP A 191 -9.94 15.40 -24.19
N ARG A 192 -9.88 14.34 -23.39
CA ARG A 192 -8.94 13.23 -23.54
C ARG A 192 -9.62 11.97 -24.06
N GLU A 193 -8.88 11.16 -24.80
CA GLU A 193 -9.38 9.84 -25.18
C GLU A 193 -9.45 8.90 -23.97
N PRO A 194 -10.46 8.01 -23.91
CA PRO A 194 -10.53 6.97 -22.89
C PRO A 194 -9.33 6.03 -22.95
N VAL A 195 -8.88 5.57 -21.79
CA VAL A 195 -7.75 4.63 -21.64
C VAL A 195 -8.24 3.38 -20.92
N ALA A 196 -7.88 2.21 -21.47
CA ALA A 196 -8.04 0.94 -20.77
C ALA A 196 -6.96 0.80 -19.70
N ALA A 197 -7.35 0.57 -18.45
CA ALA A 197 -6.44 0.28 -17.35
C ALA A 197 -6.68 -1.15 -16.86
N GLN A 198 -5.59 -1.88 -16.63
CA GLN A 198 -5.61 -3.28 -16.19
C GLN A 198 -4.61 -3.46 -15.06
N GLY A 199 -5.12 -3.89 -13.91
CA GLY A 199 -4.33 -4.25 -12.74
C GLY A 199 -4.05 -5.75 -12.74
N TYR A 200 -2.80 -6.11 -12.47
CA TYR A 200 -2.36 -7.49 -12.28
C TYR A 200 -1.57 -7.59 -10.98
N SER A 201 -1.75 -8.69 -10.24
CA SER A 201 -1.05 -8.95 -8.98
C SER A 201 -0.66 -10.43 -8.86
N ASP A 202 0.50 -10.70 -8.28
CA ASP A 202 0.96 -12.03 -7.86
C ASP A 202 0.77 -12.31 -6.36
N GLY A 203 0.12 -11.38 -5.64
CA GLY A 203 -0.10 -11.43 -4.19
C GLY A 203 -0.08 -10.04 -3.55
#